data_AF-A0A0K9Q0F8-F1
#
_entry.id   AF-A0A0K9Q0F8-F1
#
_cell.length_a   1.000
_cell.length_b   1.000
_cell.length_c   1.000
_cell.angle_alpha   90.00
_cell.angle_beta   90.00
_cell.angle_gamma   90.00
#
_symmetry.space_group_name_H-M   'P 1'
#
loop_
_entity.id
_entity.type
_entity.pdbx_description
1 polymer ?
#
loop_
_entity_poly.entity_id
_entity_poly.type
_entity_poly.pdbx_seq_one_letter_code
_entity_poly.pdbx_strand_id
1 'polypeptide(L)'
;MERLEKSIVITLCNLEKIFPPSFFTIMIHLVVHLASEAKVAGPVHYRWMYPIERYLLTLKKYVRTRSHPEGSIAEKYLADKSMTFCSRFLHNVETKSNRTERYFDGYYGASTHTSLTKLEHGQVHRYIIFNLDIIEIFRNLHIEDLKQRYVYDMINHFHIIDISFSYLFNIYV
;
A
#
# COMPACT_ATOMS: atom_id res chain seq x y z
N MET A 1 24.12 -0.58 1.73
CA MET A 1 23.41 -0.96 2.97
C MET A 1 23.57 0.08 4.08
N GLU A 2 24.77 0.57 4.38
CA GLU A 2 24.98 1.56 5.48
C GLU A 2 24.22 2.88 5.32
N ARG A 3 24.07 3.37 4.07
CA ARG A 3 23.21 4.53 3.80
C ARG A 3 21.73 4.26 4.10
N LEU A 4 21.27 3.02 3.88
CA LEU A 4 19.89 2.61 4.10
C LEU A 4 19.59 2.47 5.60
N GLU A 5 20.52 1.90 6.37
CA GLU A 5 20.45 1.81 7.83
C GLU A 5 20.29 3.20 8.45
N LYS A 6 21.12 4.17 8.03
CA LYS A 6 21.01 5.57 8.49
C LYS A 6 19.71 6.24 8.05
N SER A 7 19.26 6.00 6.81
CA SER A 7 18.03 6.62 6.31
C SER A 7 16.78 6.10 7.02
N ILE A 8 16.70 4.81 7.35
CA ILE A 8 15.53 4.23 8.01
C ILE A 8 15.31 4.86 9.39
N VAL A 9 16.38 5.09 10.15
CA VAL A 9 16.30 5.76 11.46
C VAL A 9 15.76 7.18 11.29
N ILE A 10 16.28 7.95 10.34
CA ILE A 10 15.81 9.33 10.08
C ILE A 10 14.34 9.32 9.63
N THR A 11 13.96 8.38 8.77
CA THR A 11 12.57 8.25 8.30
C THR A 11 11.63 7.91 9.45
N LEU A 12 11.99 6.97 10.34
CA LEU A 12 11.19 6.62 11.50
C LEU A 12 11.01 7.82 12.44
N CYS A 13 12.08 8.55 12.75
CA CYS A 13 11.99 9.77 13.56
C CYS A 13 11.11 10.85 12.92
N ASN A 14 11.08 10.95 11.60
CA ASN A 14 10.18 11.87 10.90
C ASN A 14 8.74 11.39 10.93
N LEU A 15 8.49 10.08 10.84
CA LEU A 15 7.15 9.50 10.97
C LEU A 15 6.60 9.69 12.40
N GLU A 16 7.45 9.56 13.43
CA GLU A 16 7.05 9.74 14.84
C GLU A 16 6.55 11.14 15.14
N LYS A 17 6.98 12.15 14.37
CA LYS A 17 6.49 13.53 14.48
C LYS A 17 5.10 13.74 13.87
N ILE A 18 4.69 12.86 12.96
CA ILE A 18 3.48 13.01 12.15
C ILE A 18 2.36 12.11 12.67
N PHE A 19 2.69 10.88 13.06
CA PHE A 19 1.72 9.86 13.46
C PHE A 19 1.58 9.76 14.99
N PRO A 20 0.38 9.43 15.50
CA PRO A 20 0.18 9.23 16.93
C PRO A 20 1.01 8.04 17.44
N PRO A 21 1.37 8.00 18.74
CA PRO A 21 2.15 6.90 19.33
C PRO A 21 1.54 5.50 19.10
N SER A 22 0.21 5.40 18.97
CA SER A 22 -0.50 4.15 18.68
C SER A 22 -0.16 3.54 17.32
N PHE A 23 0.36 4.33 16.37
CA PHE A 23 0.83 3.84 15.08
C PHE A 23 2.11 3.02 15.21
N PHE A 24 2.99 3.40 16.14
CA PHE A 24 4.31 2.79 16.36
C PHE A 24 4.21 1.50 17.17
N THR A 25 3.67 0.48 16.53
CA THR A 25 3.71 -0.89 17.05
C THR A 25 5.11 -1.48 16.91
N ILE A 26 5.38 -2.58 17.64
CA ILE A 26 6.62 -3.36 17.54
C ILE A 26 7.02 -3.64 16.09
N MET A 27 6.05 -3.89 15.21
CA MET A 27 6.30 -4.18 13.79
C MET A 27 7.00 -3.02 13.05
N ILE A 28 6.69 -1.77 13.39
CA ILE A 28 7.29 -0.60 12.75
C ILE A 28 8.74 -0.43 13.21
N HIS A 29 9.03 -0.68 14.49
CA HIS A 29 10.39 -0.60 15.01
C HIS A 29 11.30 -1.70 14.45
N LEU A 30 10.76 -2.87 14.11
CA LEU A 30 11.53 -3.95 13.47
C LEU A 30 12.10 -3.57 12.10
N VAL A 31 11.53 -2.55 11.43
CA VAL A 31 12.04 -2.07 10.13
C VAL A 31 13.48 -1.53 10.24
N VAL A 32 13.91 -1.05 11.42
CA VAL A 32 15.31 -0.64 11.67
C VAL A 32 16.28 -1.78 11.44
N HIS A 33 15.89 -3.01 11.80
CA HIS A 33 16.73 -4.19 11.65
C HIS A 33 16.71 -4.77 10.23
N LEU A 34 15.77 -4.34 9.37
CA LEU A 34 15.61 -4.93 8.04
C LEU A 34 16.84 -4.71 7.15
N ALA A 35 17.48 -3.54 7.27
CA ALA A 35 18.65 -3.21 6.48
C ALA A 35 19.90 -3.97 6.92
N SER A 36 20.10 -4.15 8.24
CA SER A 36 21.20 -4.96 8.75
C SER A 36 20.98 -6.45 8.47
N GLU A 37 19.74 -6.91 8.61
CA GLU A 37 19.34 -8.28 8.26
C GLU A 37 19.56 -8.57 6.77
N ALA A 38 19.17 -7.65 5.89
CA ALA A 38 19.41 -7.80 4.45
C ALA A 38 20.89 -7.71 4.07
N LYS A 39 21.73 -7.02 4.86
CA LYS A 39 23.19 -6.98 4.67
C LYS A 39 23.83 -8.33 4.98
N VAL A 40 23.37 -9.02 6.03
CA VAL A 40 23.92 -10.31 6.45
C VAL A 40 23.36 -11.46 5.63
N ALA A 41 22.04 -11.48 5.47
CA ALA A 41 21.32 -12.65 4.97
C ALA A 41 20.82 -12.48 3.52
N GLY A 42 21.11 -11.34 2.90
CA GLY A 42 20.64 -10.99 1.56
C GLY A 42 19.17 -10.56 1.53
N PRO A 43 18.65 -10.29 0.32
CA PRO A 43 17.27 -9.86 0.15
C PRO A 43 16.23 -10.82 0.76
N VAL A 44 15.22 -10.24 1.41
CA VAL A 44 14.17 -10.97 2.14
C VAL A 44 13.44 -12.00 1.26
N HIS A 45 13.28 -11.74 -0.04
CA HIS A 45 12.59 -12.64 -0.97
C HIS A 45 13.27 -14.01 -1.13
N TYR A 46 14.57 -14.11 -0.91
CA TYR A 46 15.28 -15.40 -0.96
C TYR A 46 15.09 -16.25 0.30
N ARG A 47 14.62 -15.65 1.40
CA ARG A 47 14.41 -16.31 2.70
C ARG A 47 12.95 -16.61 2.98
N TRP A 48 12.03 -16.16 2.13
CA TRP A 48 10.61 -16.46 2.29
C TRP A 48 10.35 -17.93 2.03
N MET A 49 9.79 -18.61 3.03
CA MET A 49 9.31 -19.99 2.90
C MET A 49 7.99 -20.08 2.13
N TYR A 50 7.26 -18.98 2.01
CA TYR A 50 5.92 -18.95 1.40
C TYR A 50 5.86 -19.60 0.00
N PRO A 51 6.78 -19.35 -0.96
CA PRO A 51 6.76 -20.02 -2.27
C PRO A 51 6.98 -21.54 -2.16
N ILE A 52 7.85 -21.97 -1.23
CA ILE A 52 8.15 -23.38 -0.99
C ILE A 52 6.92 -24.06 -0.39
N GLU A 53 6.29 -23.46 0.62
CA GLU A 53 5.08 -23.97 1.25
C GLU A 53 3.91 -24.08 0.26
N ARG A 54 3.72 -23.08 -0.60
CA ARG A 54 2.74 -23.09 -1.69
C ARG A 54 2.98 -24.23 -2.68
N TYR A 55 4.23 -24.46 -3.03
CA TYR A 55 4.62 -25.56 -3.90
C TYR A 55 4.34 -26.91 -3.25
N LEU A 56 4.75 -27.10 -2.00
CA LEU A 56 4.48 -28.32 -1.23
C LEU A 56 2.98 -28.58 -1.05
N LEU A 57 2.17 -27.53 -0.82
CA LEU A 57 0.72 -27.63 -0.77
C LEU A 57 0.15 -28.13 -2.11
N THR A 58 0.71 -27.69 -3.23
CA THR A 58 0.32 -28.15 -4.57
C THR A 58 0.67 -29.63 -4.77
N LEU A 59 1.90 -30.02 -4.43
CA LEU A 59 2.32 -31.42 -4.50
C LEU A 59 1.48 -32.34 -3.61
N LYS A 60 1.13 -31.87 -2.40
CA LYS A 60 0.23 -32.60 -1.50
C LYS A 60 -1.13 -32.89 -2.12
N LYS A 61 -1.67 -31.98 -2.95
CA LYS A 61 -2.92 -32.20 -3.70
C LYS A 61 -2.78 -33.23 -4.83
N TYR A 62 -1.55 -33.52 -5.27
CA TYR A 62 -1.30 -34.51 -6.32
C TYR A 62 -1.23 -35.95 -5.78
N VAL A 63 -1.03 -36.15 -4.48
CA VAL A 63 -1.03 -37.46 -3.84
C VAL A 63 -2.44 -38.01 -3.73
N ARG A 64 -2.80 -38.96 -4.61
CA ARG A 64 -4.07 -39.70 -4.62
C ARG A 64 -3.93 -41.08 -3.95
N THR A 65 -2.75 -41.68 -4.05
CA THR A 65 -2.46 -43.00 -3.52
C THR A 65 -1.34 -42.90 -2.48
N ARG A 66 -1.64 -43.26 -1.22
CA ARG A 66 -0.68 -43.15 -0.11
C ARG A 66 0.41 -44.22 -0.12
N SER A 67 0.20 -45.34 -0.82
CA SER A 67 1.20 -46.42 -0.96
C SER A 67 2.34 -46.08 -1.91
N HIS A 68 2.14 -45.13 -2.84
CA HIS A 68 3.15 -44.70 -3.82
C HIS A 68 3.02 -43.18 -4.08
N PRO A 69 3.36 -42.32 -3.10
CA PRO A 69 3.11 -40.89 -3.20
C PRO A 69 3.94 -40.22 -4.31
N GLU A 70 5.18 -40.65 -4.54
CA GLU A 70 6.05 -40.11 -5.59
C GLU A 70 5.49 -40.40 -6.98
N GLY A 71 5.03 -41.63 -7.22
CA GLY A 71 4.40 -42.03 -8.48
C GLY A 71 3.12 -41.25 -8.75
N SER A 72 2.27 -41.08 -7.73
CA SER A 72 1.04 -40.28 -7.83
C SER A 72 1.33 -38.81 -8.12
N ILE A 73 2.39 -38.24 -7.55
CA ILE A 73 2.82 -36.87 -7.84
C ILE A 73 3.31 -36.76 -9.29
N ALA A 74 4.18 -37.67 -9.73
CA ALA A 74 4.75 -37.66 -11.07
C ALA A 74 3.68 -37.77 -12.16
N GLU A 75 2.73 -38.70 -12.00
CA GLU A 75 1.62 -38.90 -12.93
C GLU A 75 0.76 -37.63 -13.04
N LYS A 76 0.37 -37.06 -11.89
CA LYS A 76 -0.49 -35.88 -11.89
C LYS A 76 0.23 -34.64 -12.41
N TYR A 77 1.53 -34.49 -12.11
CA TYR A 77 2.37 -33.42 -12.63
C TYR A 77 2.48 -33.49 -14.16
N LEU A 78 2.74 -34.69 -14.70
CA LEU A 78 2.80 -34.92 -16.14
C LEU A 78 1.47 -34.53 -16.81
N ALA A 79 0.34 -35.01 -16.27
CA ALA A 79 -0.97 -34.67 -16.78
C ALA A 79 -1.24 -33.15 -16.74
N ASP A 80 -0.92 -32.46 -15.63
CA ASP A 80 -1.12 -31.01 -15.50
C ASP A 80 -0.25 -30.21 -16.50
N LYS A 81 1.00 -30.64 -16.71
CA LYS A 81 1.90 -30.03 -17.71
C LYS A 81 1.43 -30.26 -19.13
N SER A 82 1.02 -31.48 -19.47
CA SER A 82 0.47 -31.79 -20.79
C SER A 82 -0.79 -31.00 -21.07
N MET A 83 -1.70 -30.89 -20.09
CA MET A 83 -2.91 -30.08 -20.24
C MET A 83 -2.62 -28.58 -20.40
N THR A 84 -1.65 -28.06 -19.63
CA THR A 84 -1.19 -26.66 -19.74
C THR A 84 -0.50 -26.38 -21.07
N PHE A 85 0.17 -27.38 -21.65
CA PHE A 85 0.74 -27.26 -22.98
C PHE A 85 -0.36 -27.24 -24.05
N CYS A 86 -1.30 -28.19 -24.01
CA CYS A 86 -2.42 -28.25 -24.93
C CYS A 86 -3.31 -27.01 -24.87
N SER A 87 -3.49 -26.40 -23.69
CA SER A 87 -4.32 -25.19 -23.54
C SER A 87 -3.82 -24.01 -24.36
N ARG A 88 -2.52 -23.95 -24.70
CA ARG A 88 -1.97 -22.89 -25.55
C ARG A 88 -2.49 -22.94 -26.99
N PHE A 89 -2.97 -24.11 -27.42
CA PHE A 89 -3.47 -24.36 -28.76
C PHE A 89 -5.01 -24.43 -28.83
N LEU A 90 -5.70 -24.35 -27.69
CA LEU A 90 -7.16 -24.41 -27.59
C LEU A 90 -7.74 -23.02 -27.26
N HIS A 91 -8.12 -22.26 -28.29
CA HIS A 91 -8.57 -20.88 -28.13
C HIS A 91 -9.99 -20.71 -27.59
N ASN A 92 -10.85 -21.72 -27.72
CA ASN A 92 -12.28 -21.63 -27.39
C ASN A 92 -12.71 -22.55 -26.22
N VAL A 93 -11.76 -23.01 -25.41
CA VAL A 93 -12.02 -23.92 -24.29
C VAL A 93 -11.63 -23.23 -22.99
N GLU A 94 -12.48 -23.30 -21.97
CA GLU A 94 -12.13 -22.83 -20.63
C GLU A 94 -10.98 -23.69 -20.07
N THR A 95 -9.90 -23.03 -19.69
CA THR A 95 -8.67 -23.63 -19.19
C THR A 95 -8.26 -22.91 -17.90
N LYS A 96 -7.39 -23.54 -17.11
CA LYS A 96 -6.88 -22.94 -15.88
C LYS A 96 -6.24 -21.56 -16.11
N SER A 97 -5.71 -21.29 -17.30
CA SER A 97 -5.05 -20.04 -17.66
C SER A 97 -5.97 -18.92 -18.15
N ASN A 98 -7.16 -19.24 -18.68
CA ASN A 98 -8.11 -18.22 -19.17
C ASN A 98 -9.32 -18.03 -18.26
N ARG A 99 -9.53 -18.94 -17.29
CA ARG A 99 -10.57 -18.82 -16.28
C ARG A 99 -10.34 -17.58 -15.43
N THR A 100 -11.37 -16.77 -15.24
CA THR A 100 -11.36 -15.62 -14.33
C THR A 100 -11.07 -16.08 -12.89
N GLU A 101 -10.04 -15.49 -12.29
CA GLU A 101 -9.65 -15.80 -10.92
C GLU A 101 -10.78 -15.44 -9.94
N ARG A 102 -11.15 -16.38 -9.07
CA ARG A 102 -12.20 -16.17 -8.05
C ARG A 102 -11.68 -15.48 -6.78
N TYR A 103 -10.37 -15.29 -6.67
CA TYR A 103 -9.71 -14.61 -5.56
C TYR A 103 -8.36 -14.05 -6.05
N PHE A 104 -8.14 -12.74 -5.91
CA PHE A 104 -6.86 -12.09 -6.20
C PHE A 104 -5.84 -12.49 -5.12
N ASP A 105 -5.16 -13.61 -5.31
CA ASP A 105 -3.99 -13.95 -4.51
C ASP A 105 -2.76 -13.44 -5.27
N GLY A 106 -2.34 -12.23 -4.90
CA GLY A 106 -1.39 -11.38 -5.62
C GLY A 106 -0.15 -12.09 -6.15
N TYR A 107 -0.26 -12.64 -7.36
CA TYR A 107 0.79 -12.50 -8.35
C TYR A 107 0.69 -11.07 -8.88
N TYR A 108 1.82 -10.44 -9.20
CA TYR A 108 1.86 -9.25 -10.06
C TYR A 108 1.41 -9.62 -11.49
N GLY A 109 0.21 -10.18 -11.62
CA GLY A 109 -0.52 -10.26 -12.87
C GLY A 109 -0.83 -8.84 -13.30
N ALA A 110 -0.75 -8.61 -14.61
CA ALA A 110 -0.97 -7.33 -15.24
C ALA A 110 -2.11 -6.57 -14.55
N SER A 111 -1.75 -5.61 -13.70
CA SER A 111 -2.69 -4.64 -13.21
C SER A 111 -3.14 -3.91 -14.46
N THR A 112 -4.39 -4.12 -14.87
CA THR A 112 -5.08 -3.08 -15.62
C THR A 112 -5.09 -1.90 -14.68
N HIS A 113 -4.08 -1.04 -14.83
CA HIS A 113 -3.97 0.21 -14.13
C HIS A 113 -5.13 1.05 -14.65
N THR A 114 -6.33 0.88 -14.09
CA THR A 114 -7.42 1.80 -14.30
C THR A 114 -7.04 3.05 -13.52
N SER A 115 -6.22 3.88 -14.17
CA SER A 115 -5.91 5.21 -13.67
C SER A 115 -7.21 5.99 -13.66
N LEU A 116 -7.73 6.28 -12.47
CA LEU A 116 -8.84 7.19 -12.31
C LEU A 116 -8.44 8.55 -12.89
N THR A 117 -9.31 9.11 -13.73
CA THR A 117 -9.17 10.50 -14.16
C THR A 117 -9.25 11.42 -12.94
N LYS A 118 -8.71 12.64 -13.04
CA LYS A 118 -8.78 13.64 -11.94
C LYS A 118 -10.23 13.87 -11.47
N LEU A 119 -11.19 13.76 -12.38
CA LEU A 119 -12.61 13.91 -12.09
C LEU A 119 -13.14 12.76 -11.25
N GLU A 120 -12.88 11.52 -11.65
CA GLU A 120 -13.31 10.32 -10.92
C GLU A 120 -12.64 10.26 -9.54
N HIS A 121 -11.36 10.64 -9.46
CA HIS A 121 -10.66 10.75 -8.17
C HIS A 121 -11.34 11.78 -7.25
N GLY A 122 -11.74 12.93 -7.80
CA GLY A 122 -12.48 13.96 -7.05
C GLY A 122 -13.88 13.51 -6.61
N GLN A 123 -14.56 12.69 -7.42
CA GLN A 123 -15.88 12.15 -7.10
C GLN A 123 -15.79 11.12 -5.96
N VAL A 124 -14.86 10.17 -6.06
CA VAL A 124 -14.63 9.16 -5.01
C VAL A 124 -14.21 9.82 -3.70
N HIS A 125 -13.27 10.77 -3.77
CA HIS A 125 -12.81 11.52 -2.60
C HIS A 125 -13.96 12.27 -1.91
N ARG A 126 -14.81 12.96 -2.67
CA ARG A 126 -16.01 13.63 -2.10
C ARG A 126 -16.97 12.61 -1.49
N TYR A 127 -17.28 11.53 -2.19
CA TYR A 127 -18.19 10.51 -1.69
C TYR A 127 -17.73 9.94 -0.35
N ILE A 128 -16.45 9.61 -0.24
CA ILE A 128 -15.84 9.10 0.99
C ILE A 128 -15.95 10.13 2.13
N ILE A 129 -15.62 11.41 1.89
CA ILE A 129 -15.68 12.45 2.92
C ILE A 129 -17.09 12.68 3.46
N PHE A 130 -18.11 12.56 2.61
CA PHE A 130 -19.49 12.89 2.97
C PHE A 130 -20.29 11.68 3.51
N ASN A 131 -19.86 10.45 3.23
CA ASN A 131 -20.64 9.25 3.59
C ASN A 131 -19.94 8.30 4.56
N LEU A 132 -18.69 8.57 5.00
CA LEU A 132 -18.04 7.80 6.06
C LEU A 132 -18.05 8.52 7.41
N ASP A 133 -18.67 7.89 8.39
CA ASP A 133 -18.75 8.37 9.78
C ASP A 133 -17.36 8.45 10.44
N ILE A 134 -16.45 7.54 10.09
CA ILE A 134 -15.07 7.51 10.61
C ILE A 134 -14.29 8.79 10.25
N ILE A 135 -14.65 9.45 9.14
CA ILE A 135 -13.94 10.63 8.63
C ILE A 135 -14.52 11.93 9.22
N GLU A 136 -15.64 11.86 9.93
CA GLU A 136 -16.31 13.02 10.53
C GLU A 136 -15.38 13.86 11.42
N ILE A 137 -14.58 13.21 12.26
CA ILE A 137 -13.65 13.88 13.16
C ILE A 137 -12.63 14.71 12.36
N PHE A 138 -12.06 14.12 11.31
CA PHE A 138 -11.08 14.80 10.45
C PHE A 138 -11.70 15.89 9.59
N ARG A 139 -12.94 15.69 9.13
CA ARG A 139 -13.73 16.71 8.41
C ARG A 139 -13.95 17.92 9.32
N ASN A 140 -14.31 17.71 10.58
CA ASN A 140 -14.54 18.78 11.54
C ASN A 140 -13.24 19.53 11.86
N LEU A 141 -12.13 18.81 12.09
CA LEU A 141 -10.80 19.41 12.29
C LEU A 141 -10.36 20.24 11.07
N HIS A 142 -10.62 19.76 9.85
CA HIS A 142 -10.29 20.51 8.63
C HIS A 142 -11.16 21.76 8.47
N ILE A 143 -12.45 21.68 8.80
CA ILE A 143 -13.34 22.85 8.82
C ILE A 143 -12.87 23.88 9.85
N GLU A 144 -12.41 23.45 11.02
CA GLU A 144 -11.83 24.34 12.03
C GLU A 144 -10.52 24.98 11.56
N ASP A 145 -9.61 24.22 10.94
CA ASP A 145 -8.36 24.77 10.36
C ASP A 145 -8.68 25.80 9.26
N LEU A 146 -9.66 25.52 8.40
CA LEU A 146 -10.12 26.48 7.39
C LEU A 146 -10.69 27.74 8.05
N LYS A 147 -11.55 27.60 9.06
CA LYS A 147 -12.09 28.76 9.80
C LYS A 147 -10.97 29.58 10.45
N GLN A 148 -9.98 28.93 11.06
CA GLN A 148 -8.82 29.61 11.64
C GLN A 148 -8.00 30.35 10.58
N ARG A 149 -7.76 29.76 9.41
CA ARG A 149 -7.06 30.43 8.29
C ARG A 149 -7.84 31.62 7.73
N TYR A 150 -9.15 31.51 7.54
CA TYR A 150 -9.98 32.63 7.08
C TYR A 150 -10.04 33.75 8.12
N VAL A 151 -10.07 33.42 9.42
CA VAL A 151 -9.98 34.40 10.50
C VAL A 151 -8.59 35.04 10.53
N TYR A 152 -7.51 34.27 10.31
CA TYR A 152 -6.14 34.77 10.23
C TYR A 152 -5.91 35.70 9.03
N ASP A 153 -6.47 35.37 7.85
CA ASP A 153 -6.42 36.22 6.65
C ASP A 153 -7.23 37.52 6.84
N MET A 154 -8.36 37.47 7.55
CA MET A 154 -9.14 38.65 7.89
C MET A 154 -8.42 39.53 8.92
N ILE A 155 -7.83 38.94 9.96
CA ILE A 155 -7.04 39.64 11.00
C ILE A 155 -5.77 40.27 10.40
N ASN A 156 -5.08 39.57 9.50
CA ASN A 156 -3.91 40.12 8.81
C ASN A 156 -4.27 41.27 7.87
N HIS A 157 -5.44 41.21 7.21
CA HIS A 157 -5.90 42.31 6.38
C HIS A 157 -6.26 43.56 7.21
N PHE A 158 -6.81 43.39 8.41
CA PHE A 158 -7.07 44.50 9.35
C PHE A 158 -5.77 45.05 9.97
N HIS A 159 -4.85 44.19 10.41
CA HIS A 159 -3.56 44.63 10.97
C HIS A 159 -2.70 45.39 9.96
N ILE A 160 -2.72 45.01 8.67
CA ILE A 160 -1.99 45.74 7.61
C ILE A 160 -2.61 47.13 7.37
N ILE A 161 -3.93 47.29 7.48
CA ILE A 161 -4.60 48.58 7.36
C ILE A 161 -4.29 49.48 8.58
N ASP A 162 -4.32 48.92 9.79
CA ASP A 162 -4.04 49.66 11.04
C ASP A 162 -2.55 50.10 11.16
N ILE A 163 -1.63 49.25 10.68
CA ILE A 163 -0.19 49.58 10.62
C ILE A 163 0.07 50.68 9.56
N SER A 164 -0.64 50.63 8.43
CA SER A 164 -0.53 51.65 7.37
C SER A 164 -1.08 53.01 7.81
N PHE A 165 -2.16 53.03 8.60
CA PHE A 165 -2.74 54.26 9.14
C PHE A 165 -1.85 54.91 10.23
N SER A 166 -1.20 54.08 11.06
CA SER A 166 -0.25 54.56 12.08
C SER A 166 1.04 55.13 11.48
N TYR A 167 1.51 54.60 10.35
CA TYR A 167 2.68 55.14 9.64
C TYR A 167 2.38 56.46 8.89
N LEU A 168 1.16 56.63 8.36
CA LEU A 168 0.75 57.88 7.70
C LEU A 168 0.51 59.03 8.69
N PHE A 169 0.04 58.75 9.91
CA PHE A 169 -0.17 59.79 10.93
C PHE A 169 1.13 60.30 11.56
N ASN A 170 2.20 59.49 11.56
CA ASN A 170 3.53 59.88 12.09
C ASN A 170 4.42 60.65 11.09
N ILE A 171 3.94 60.87 9.86
CA ILE A 171 4.66 61.64 8.83
C ILE A 171 4.06 63.05 8.65
N TYR A 172 2.86 63.31 9.18
CA TYR A 172 2.13 64.57 9.01
C TYR A 172 1.79 65.33 10.31
N VAL A 173 2.48 65.04 11.42
CA VAL A 173 2.51 65.89 12.63
C VAL A 173 3.95 66.21 12.99
#